data_AF-A0A3N4LX43-F1
#
_entry.id   AF-A0A3N4LX43-F1
#
_cell.length_a   1.000
_cell.length_b   1.000
_cell.length_c   1.000
_cell.angle_alpha   90.00
_cell.angle_beta   90.00
_cell.angle_gamma   90.00
#
_symmetry.space_group_name_H-M   'P 1'
#
loop_
_entity.id
_entity.type
_entity.pdbx_description
1 polymer ?
#
loop_
_entity_poly.entity_id
_entity_poly.type
_entity_poly.pdbx_seq_one_letter_code
_entity_poly.pdbx_strand_id
1 'polypeptide(L)'
;MSTTHASSGISLKDYEESDEYNILRQQLTVATTRIFGKEPREFQLRVALALHGGYDVLCVAATNAGKTLSFIMPILLNPKAVIMVISPLKSIMDDHVR
;
A
#
# COMPACT_ATOMS: atom_id res chain seq x y z
N MET A 1 -6.88 -19.05 1.71
CA MET A 1 -6.04 -19.34 0.54
C MET A 1 -4.99 -18.25 0.45
N SER A 2 -3.72 -18.62 0.61
CA SER A 2 -2.57 -17.70 0.70
C SER A 2 -1.81 -17.83 -0.61
N THR A 3 -2.10 -16.99 -1.59
CA THR A 3 -1.29 -16.86 -2.80
C THR A 3 -0.37 -15.67 -2.62
N THR A 4 0.77 -15.92 -1.96
CA THR A 4 1.91 -15.02 -2.06
C THR A 4 2.55 -15.28 -3.43
N HIS A 5 2.07 -14.60 -4.46
CA HIS A 5 2.84 -14.44 -5.70
C HIS A 5 3.51 -13.08 -5.60
N ALA A 6 4.68 -13.04 -4.97
CA ALA A 6 5.61 -11.96 -5.27
C ALA A 6 5.92 -12.08 -6.77
N SER A 7 5.70 -11.02 -7.52
CA SER A 7 6.04 -10.90 -8.93
C SER A 7 7.56 -10.80 -9.09
N SER A 8 8.29 -11.78 -8.54
CA SER A 8 9.75 -11.84 -8.51
C SER A 8 10.26 -12.18 -9.91
N GLY A 9 10.24 -11.20 -10.81
CA GLY A 9 10.83 -11.33 -12.13
C GLY A 9 10.32 -10.37 -13.22
N ILE A 10 9.19 -9.69 -13.03
CA ILE A 10 8.65 -8.76 -14.05
C ILE A 10 8.89 -7.30 -13.67
N SER A 11 8.99 -6.42 -14.68
CA SER A 11 9.18 -5.00 -14.43
C SER A 11 7.94 -4.39 -13.77
N LEU A 12 8.11 -3.29 -13.03
CA LEU A 12 6.97 -2.59 -12.40
C LEU A 12 5.94 -2.14 -13.44
N LYS A 13 6.37 -1.80 -14.66
CA LYS A 13 5.46 -1.42 -15.74
C LYS A 13 4.57 -2.60 -16.16
N ASP A 14 5.18 -3.77 -16.37
CA ASP A 14 4.43 -4.97 -16.75
C ASP A 14 3.48 -5.40 -15.63
N TYR A 15 3.90 -5.21 -14.37
CA TYR A 15 3.04 -5.45 -13.22
C TYR A 15 1.84 -4.49 -13.18
N GLU A 16 2.05 -3.18 -13.37
CA GLU A 16 0.98 -2.17 -13.40
C GLU A 16 -0.05 -2.41 -14.54
N GLU A 17 0.35 -3.08 -15.62
CA GLU A 17 -0.52 -3.45 -16.74
C GLU A 17 -1.22 -4.80 -16.57
N SER A 18 -0.86 -5.58 -15.53
CA SER A 18 -1.39 -6.93 -15.33
C SER A 18 -2.86 -6.95 -14.84
N ASP A 19 -3.57 -8.03 -15.17
CA ASP A 19 -4.92 -8.28 -14.62
C ASP A 19 -4.91 -8.41 -13.10
N GLU A 20 -3.85 -9.02 -12.54
CA GLU A 20 -3.66 -9.15 -11.10
C GLU A 20 -3.62 -7.77 -10.43
N TYR A 21 -2.83 -6.83 -10.96
CA TYR A 21 -2.78 -5.46 -10.46
C TYR A 21 -4.14 -4.78 -10.48
N ASN A 22 -4.90 -4.92 -11.57
CA ASN A 22 -6.22 -4.32 -11.69
C ASN A 22 -7.22 -4.91 -10.68
N ILE A 23 -7.20 -6.23 -10.47
CA ILE A 23 -8.02 -6.91 -9.47
C ILE A 23 -7.67 -6.43 -8.05
N LEU A 24 -6.38 -6.43 -7.70
CA LEU A 24 -5.90 -5.99 -6.40
C LEU A 24 -6.19 -4.50 -6.16
N ARG A 25 -6.07 -3.66 -7.19
CA ARG A 25 -6.40 -2.22 -7.13
C ARG A 25 -7.87 -2.01 -6.79
N GLN A 26 -8.77 -2.78 -7.40
CA GLN A 26 -10.20 -2.72 -7.09
C GLN A 26 -10.48 -3.20 -5.66
N GLN A 27 -9.92 -4.34 -5.27
CA GLN A 27 -10.07 -4.89 -3.91
C GLN A 27 -9.56 -3.92 -2.85
N LEU A 28 -8.38 -3.32 -3.06
CA LEU A 28 -7.77 -2.39 -2.14
C LEU A 28 -8.57 -1.09 -2.04
N THR A 29 -9.10 -0.58 -3.15
CA THR A 29 -10.01 0.58 -3.15
C THR A 29 -11.24 0.31 -2.28
N VAL A 30 -11.94 -0.81 -2.52
CA VAL A 30 -13.16 -1.18 -1.77
C VAL A 30 -12.85 -1.39 -0.28
N ALA A 31 -11.78 -2.11 0.04
CA ALA A 31 -11.38 -2.37 1.42
C ALA A 31 -11.02 -1.07 2.16
N THR A 32 -10.29 -0.18 1.50
CA THR A 32 -9.87 1.10 2.07
C THR A 32 -11.07 2.00 2.33
N THR A 33 -11.97 2.14 1.35
CA THR A 33 -13.19 2.96 1.52
C THR A 33 -14.07 2.40 2.64
N ARG A 34 -14.20 1.07 2.74
CA ARG A 34 -14.99 0.42 3.79
C ARG A 34 -14.42 0.62 5.19
N ILE A 35 -13.10 0.56 5.36
CA ILE A 35 -12.44 0.62 6.67
C ILE A 35 -12.20 2.06 7.12
N PHE A 36 -11.74 2.92 6.21
CA PHE A 36 -11.32 4.29 6.53
C PHE A 36 -12.37 5.36 6.15
N GLY A 37 -13.47 4.98 5.48
CA GLY A 37 -14.53 5.89 5.07
C GLY A 37 -14.11 6.91 3.99
N LYS A 38 -12.97 6.69 3.33
CA LYS A 38 -12.41 7.59 2.32
C LYS A 38 -11.85 6.78 1.16
N GLU A 39 -12.09 7.25 -0.06
CA GLU A 39 -11.45 6.66 -1.23
C GLU A 39 -9.95 6.99 -1.25
N PRO A 40 -9.07 6.00 -1.51
CA PRO A 40 -7.65 6.25 -1.64
C PRO A 40 -7.34 7.04 -2.90
N ARG A 41 -6.32 7.91 -2.80
CA ARG A 41 -5.76 8.65 -3.93
C ARG A 41 -4.92 7.72 -4.81
N GLU A 42 -4.79 8.06 -6.10
CA GLU A 42 -4.08 7.23 -7.07
C GLU A 42 -2.65 6.87 -6.64
N PHE A 43 -1.88 7.85 -6.17
CA PHE A 43 -0.51 7.58 -5.72
C PHE A 43 -0.47 6.64 -4.50
N GLN A 44 -1.49 6.66 -3.65
CA GLN A 44 -1.55 5.78 -2.47
C GLN A 44 -1.79 4.33 -2.92
N LEU A 45 -2.70 4.11 -3.86
CA LEU A 45 -2.96 2.80 -4.46
C LEU A 45 -1.70 2.26 -5.15
N ARG A 46 -1.07 3.08 -6.00
CA ARG A 46 0.13 2.68 -6.73
C ARG A 46 1.28 2.28 -5.81
N VAL A 47 1.55 3.07 -4.76
CA VAL A 47 2.57 2.74 -3.76
C VAL A 47 2.21 1.45 -3.03
N ALA A 48 0.96 1.30 -2.57
CA ALA A 48 0.54 0.11 -1.83
C ALA A 48 0.64 -1.18 -2.66
N LEU A 49 0.24 -1.13 -3.93
CA LEU A 49 0.29 -2.27 -4.84
C LEU A 49 1.73 -2.62 -5.23
N ALA A 50 2.59 -1.63 -5.45
CA ALA A 50 4.01 -1.86 -5.67
C ALA A 50 4.69 -2.51 -4.45
N LEU A 51 4.39 -2.02 -3.23
CA LEU A 51 4.87 -2.64 -2.00
C LEU A 51 4.34 -4.08 -1.84
N HIS A 52 3.07 -4.32 -2.17
CA HIS A 52 2.47 -5.65 -2.14
C HIS A 52 3.13 -6.61 -3.15
N GLY A 53 3.48 -6.11 -4.34
CA GLY A 53 4.19 -6.85 -5.38
C GLY A 53 5.67 -7.12 -5.06
N GLY A 54 6.20 -6.57 -3.96
CA GLY A 54 7.58 -6.76 -3.53
C GLY A 54 8.59 -5.81 -4.17
N TYR A 55 8.14 -4.67 -4.71
CA TYR A 55 9.00 -3.64 -5.28
C TYR A 55 9.46 -2.64 -4.21
N ASP A 56 10.69 -2.13 -4.35
CA ASP A 56 11.17 -0.97 -3.60
C ASP A 56 10.58 0.32 -4.15
N VAL A 57 10.09 1.20 -3.27
CA VAL A 57 9.37 2.42 -3.66
C VAL A 57 9.89 3.65 -2.93
N LEU A 58 10.28 4.68 -3.70
CA LEU A 58 10.51 6.03 -3.19
C LEU A 58 9.26 6.90 -3.42
N CYS A 59 8.50 7.16 -2.36
CA CYS A 59 7.31 8.02 -2.43
C CYS A 59 7.66 9.46 -2.05
N VAL A 60 7.62 10.37 -3.03
CA VAL A 60 7.76 11.81 -2.80
C VAL A 60 6.39 12.48 -2.87
N ALA A 61 5.93 13.04 -1.76
CA ALA A 61 4.69 13.82 -1.70
C ALA A 61 4.83 14.94 -0.66
N ALA A 62 3.92 15.92 -0.66
CA ALA A 62 3.90 16.98 0.35
C ALA A 62 3.59 16.45 1.77
N THR A 63 3.94 17.22 2.80
CA THR A 63 3.45 16.96 4.17
C THR A 63 1.93 16.97 4.18
N ASN A 64 1.31 16.17 5.06
CA ASN A 64 -0.14 15.99 5.12
C ASN A 64 -0.82 15.50 3.81
N ALA A 65 -0.05 15.03 2.81
CA ALA A 65 -0.61 14.46 1.58
C ALA A 65 -1.27 13.08 1.79
N GLY A 66 -1.21 12.51 3.00
CA GLY A 66 -1.73 11.18 3.31
C GLY A 66 -0.77 10.03 2.98
N LYS A 67 0.54 10.28 3.00
CA LYS A 67 1.57 9.24 2.76
C LYS A 67 1.44 8.03 3.69
N THR A 68 0.98 8.25 4.91
CA THR A 68 0.77 7.19 5.92
C THR A 68 -0.16 6.10 5.40
N LEU A 69 -1.24 6.46 4.73
CA LEU A 69 -2.18 5.48 4.19
C LEU A 69 -1.55 4.60 3.11
N SER A 70 -0.62 5.15 2.30
CA SER A 70 0.06 4.43 1.22
C SER A 70 0.80 3.18 1.69
N PHE A 71 1.44 3.22 2.87
CA PHE A 71 2.16 2.07 3.41
C PHE A 71 1.34 1.26 4.41
N ILE A 72 0.18 1.71 4.87
CA ILE A 72 -0.71 0.91 5.75
C ILE A 72 -1.63 0.00 4.93
N MET A 73 -2.14 0.50 3.80
CA MET A 73 -3.09 -0.22 2.95
C MET A 73 -2.67 -1.64 2.51
N PRO A 74 -1.39 -1.97 2.26
CA PRO A 74 -1.01 -3.33 1.86
C PRO A 74 -1.45 -4.43 2.83
N ILE A 75 -1.61 -4.13 4.13
CA ILE A 75 -2.11 -5.09 5.14
C ILE A 75 -3.55 -5.53 4.84
N LEU A 76 -4.34 -4.68 4.18
CA LEU A 76 -5.73 -5.01 3.83
C LEU A 76 -5.83 -6.14 2.80
N LEU A 77 -4.80 -6.31 1.96
CA LEU A 77 -4.73 -7.39 0.97
C LEU A 77 -4.18 -8.69 1.57
N ASN A 78 -3.37 -8.59 2.63
CA ASN A 78 -2.81 -9.73 3.32
C ASN A 78 -2.85 -9.54 4.84
N PRO A 79 -3.83 -10.12 5.55
CA PRO A 79 -3.98 -9.95 7.00
C PRO A 79 -2.85 -10.60 7.82
N LYS A 80 -1.97 -11.38 7.17
CA LYS A 80 -0.76 -11.93 7.80
C LYS A 80 0.47 -11.04 7.59
N ALA A 81 0.38 -9.98 6.80
CA ALA A 81 1.48 -9.07 6.56
C ALA A 81 1.78 -8.25 7.82
N VAL A 82 3.07 -8.06 8.08
CA VAL A 82 3.58 -7.18 9.14
C VAL A 82 4.33 -6.04 8.48
N ILE A 83 3.99 -4.80 8.84
CA ILE A 83 4.65 -3.60 8.34
C ILE A 83 5.46 -2.98 9.46
N MET A 84 6.77 -2.88 9.24
CA MET A 84 7.70 -2.22 10.16
C MET A 84 7.89 -0.78 9.70
N VAL A 85 7.36 0.17 10.47
CA VAL A 85 7.52 1.60 10.21
C VAL A 85 8.64 2.14 11.09
N ILE A 86 9.69 2.65 10.46
CA ILE A 86 10.81 3.31 11.16
C ILE A 86 10.61 4.81 11.04
N SER A 87 10.42 5.49 12.17
CA SER A 87 10.31 6.95 12.26
C SER A 87 11.41 7.48 13.17
N PRO A 88 12.11 8.57 12.79
CA PRO A 88 13.11 9.21 13.65
C PRO A 88 12.50 9.97 14.84
N LEU A 89 11.20 10.28 14.79
CA LEU A 89 10.51 11.09 15.80
C LEU A 89 9.44 10.28 16.52
N LYS A 90 9.56 10.19 17.86
CA LYS A 90 8.59 9.52 18.73
C LYS A 90 7.22 10.18 18.71
N SER A 91 7.15 11.52 18.67
CA SER A 91 5.88 12.25 18.63
C SER A 91 5.00 11.89 17.43
N ILE A 92 5.62 11.70 16.25
CA ILE A 92 4.92 11.31 15.02
C ILE A 92 4.41 9.86 15.12
N MET A 93 5.14 8.99 15.83
CA MET A 93 4.69 7.61 16.06
C MET A 93 3.44 7.58 16.95
N ASP A 94 3.42 8.38 18.01
CA ASP A 94 2.28 8.44 18.92
C ASP A 94 1.00 8.91 18.20
N ASP A 95 1.13 9.82 17.23
CA ASP A 95 0.02 10.29 16.40
C ASP A 95 -0.47 9.25 15.37
N HIS A 96 0.33 8.24 15.04
CA HIS A 96 -0.07 7.16 14.12
C HIS A 96 -0.80 5.99 14.81
N VAL A 97 -0.66 5.86 16.15
CA VAL A 97 -1.25 4.76 16.93
C VAL A 97 -2.64 5.14 17.48
N ARG A 98 -2.91 6.44 17.64
CA ARG A 98 -4.20 6.98 18.10
C ARG A 98 -5.26 6.93 17.01
#